data_AF-A0AAV4HMC3-F1
#
_entry.id   AF-A0AAV4HMC3-F1
#
_cell.length_a   1.000
_cell.length_b   1.000
_cell.length_c   1.000
_cell.angle_alpha   90.00
_cell.angle_beta   90.00
_cell.angle_gamma   90.00
#
_symmetry.space_group_name_H-M   'P 1'
#
loop_
_entity.id
_entity.type
_entity.pdbx_description
1 polymer ?
#
loop_
_entity_poly.entity_id
_entity_poly.type
_entity_poly.pdbx_seq_one_letter_code
_entity_poly.pdbx_strand_id
1 'polypeptide(L)'
;MGPKHLFSGKRRVEIATTIAVGNFNSGSTALRMLSKECGCRVGAITISYVLERDFRRIKQAEKAETVEAKRRMVEVARAITLAQQEFLVAEGGPSSVSGGF
;
A
#
# COMPACT_ATOMS: atom_id res chain seq x y z
N MET A 1 -8.26 -36.48 -21.36
CA MET A 1 -7.31 -35.85 -20.41
C MET A 1 -6.86 -34.53 -21.01
N GLY A 2 -7.05 -33.41 -20.31
CA GLY A 2 -6.55 -32.10 -20.76
C GLY A 2 -5.02 -32.03 -20.67
N PRO A 3 -4.34 -31.27 -21.54
CA PRO A 3 -2.88 -31.23 -21.58
C PRO A 3 -2.32 -30.72 -20.26
N LYS A 4 -1.44 -31.51 -19.63
CA LYS A 4 -0.77 -31.20 -18.35
C LYS A 4 0.20 -30.00 -18.43
N HIS A 5 0.33 -29.38 -19.60
CA HIS A 5 1.35 -28.39 -19.94
C HIS A 5 0.78 -26.98 -20.19
N LEU A 6 -0.51 -26.75 -19.94
CA LEU A 6 -1.04 -25.39 -19.98
C LEU A 6 -0.49 -24.62 -18.77
N PHE A 7 0.72 -24.10 -18.91
CA PHE A 7 1.40 -23.30 -17.89
C PHE A 7 0.70 -21.95 -17.79
N SER A 8 -0.45 -21.91 -17.12
CA SER A 8 -1.24 -20.69 -16.92
C SER A 8 -0.61 -19.75 -15.88
N GLY A 9 0.62 -19.99 -15.44
CA GLY A 9 1.35 -19.18 -14.45
C GLY A 9 1.35 -17.70 -14.82
N LYS A 10 1.79 -17.36 -16.04
CA LYS A 10 1.82 -15.97 -16.52
C LYS A 10 0.42 -15.32 -16.48
N ARG A 11 -0.60 -16.00 -17.03
CA ARG A 11 -1.99 -15.50 -17.02
C ARG A 11 -2.54 -15.32 -15.61
N ARG A 12 -2.22 -16.23 -14.68
CA ARG A 12 -2.63 -16.12 -13.27
C ARG A 12 -2.00 -14.92 -12.59
N VAL A 13 -0.72 -14.67 -12.84
CA VAL A 13 -0.01 -13.48 -12.31
C VAL A 13 -0.60 -12.20 -12.89
N GLU A 14 -0.89 -12.16 -14.19
CA GLU A 14 -1.52 -11.01 -14.84
C GLU A 14 -2.92 -10.70 -14.25
N ILE A 15 -3.74 -11.73 -14.06
CA ILE A 15 -5.06 -11.61 -13.42
C ILE A 15 -4.91 -11.11 -11.98
N ALA A 16 -4.01 -11.71 -11.19
CA ALA A 16 -3.78 -11.31 -9.81
C ALA A 16 -3.29 -9.85 -9.71
N THR A 17 -2.39 -9.45 -10.61
CA THR A 17 -1.87 -8.07 -10.68
C THR A 17 -2.98 -7.09 -11.03
N THR A 18 -3.82 -7.43 -12.01
CA THR A 18 -4.97 -6.59 -12.42
C THR A 18 -5.95 -6.41 -11.26
N ILE A 19 -6.26 -7.49 -10.53
CA ILE A 19 -7.12 -7.43 -9.34
C ILE A 19 -6.49 -6.58 -8.25
N ALA A 20 -5.19 -6.74 -7.98
CA ALA A 20 -4.49 -5.98 -6.95
C ALA A 20 -4.48 -4.48 -7.25
N VAL A 21 -4.14 -4.10 -8.48
CA VAL A 21 -4.11 -2.70 -8.93
C VAL A 21 -5.52 -2.10 -8.89
N GLY A 22 -6.52 -2.82 -9.41
CA GLY A 22 -7.91 -2.38 -9.39
C GLY A 22 -8.45 -2.19 -7.97
N ASN A 23 -8.14 -3.13 -7.07
CA ASN A 23 -8.55 -3.05 -5.68
C ASN A 23 -7.83 -1.90 -4.94
N PHE A 24 -6.55 -1.65 -5.23
CA PHE A 24 -5.83 -0.51 -4.65
C PHE A 24 -6.44 0.82 -5.09
N ASN A 25 -6.59 1.04 -6.41
CA ASN A 25 -7.03 2.31 -6.96
C ASN A 25 -8.55 2.57 -6.77
N SER A 26 -9.38 1.58 -7.07
CA SER A 26 -10.84 1.75 -7.15
C SER A 26 -11.61 0.96 -6.10
N GLY A 27 -10.90 0.31 -5.17
CA GLY A 27 -11.53 -0.48 -4.11
C GLY A 27 -12.32 -1.66 -4.65
N SER A 28 -13.39 -1.99 -3.95
CA SER A 28 -14.30 -3.09 -4.26
C SER A 28 -15.07 -2.90 -5.57
N THR A 29 -15.14 -1.68 -6.10
CA THR A 29 -15.79 -1.40 -7.39
C THR A 29 -15.13 -2.17 -8.53
N ALA A 30 -13.79 -2.21 -8.58
CA ALA A 30 -13.06 -2.96 -9.60
C ALA A 30 -13.36 -4.47 -9.52
N LEU A 31 -13.38 -5.02 -8.29
CA LEU A 31 -13.70 -6.43 -8.04
C LEU A 31 -15.14 -6.79 -8.42
N ARG A 32 -16.10 -5.88 -8.17
CA ARG A 32 -17.51 -6.07 -8.57
C ARG A 32 -17.69 -6.09 -10.08
N MET A 33 -17.01 -5.18 -10.80
CA MET A 33 -17.04 -5.18 -12.27
C MET A 33 -16.45 -6.47 -12.82
N LEU A 34 -15.28 -6.89 -12.33
CA LEU A 34 -14.65 -8.14 -12.73
C LEU A 34 -15.52 -9.37 -12.44
N SER A 35 -16.13 -9.41 -11.25
CA SER A 35 -17.02 -10.51 -10.85
C SER A 35 -18.24 -10.61 -11.78
N LYS A 36 -18.81 -9.47 -12.18
CA LYS A 36 -19.92 -9.42 -13.15
C LYS A 36 -19.50 -9.97 -14.51
N GLU A 37 -18.34 -9.55 -15.03
CA GLU A 37 -17.81 -10.02 -16.32
C GLU A 37 -17.44 -11.52 -16.29
N CYS A 38 -16.99 -12.04 -15.14
CA CYS A 38 -16.75 -13.46 -14.95
C CYS A 38 -18.03 -14.29 -14.69
N GLY A 39 -19.21 -13.68 -14.71
CA GLY A 39 -20.49 -14.36 -14.43
C GLY A 39 -20.71 -14.70 -12.95
N CYS A 40 -19.86 -14.20 -12.05
CA CYS A 40 -19.99 -14.39 -10.61
C CYS A 40 -20.94 -13.33 -10.02
N ARG A 41 -22.14 -13.75 -9.60
CA ARG A 41 -23.07 -12.86 -8.91
C ARG A 41 -22.63 -12.64 -7.46
N VAL A 42 -22.43 -11.37 -7.10
CA VAL A 42 -22.11 -10.94 -5.73
C VAL A 42 -23.40 -10.62 -4.99
N GLY A 43 -23.61 -11.24 -3.83
CA GLY A 43 -24.81 -11.03 -3.01
C GLY A 43 -24.82 -9.70 -2.26
N ALA A 44 -26.00 -9.28 -1.80
CA ALA A 44 -26.21 -8.00 -1.12
C ALA A 44 -25.35 -7.83 0.15
N ILE A 45 -25.21 -8.89 0.96
CA ILE A 45 -24.38 -8.87 2.19
C ILE A 45 -22.93 -8.56 1.85
N THR A 46 -22.39 -9.22 0.82
CA THR A 46 -21.02 -8.98 0.35
C THR A 46 -20.86 -7.54 -0.12
N ILE A 47 -21.85 -6.99 -0.83
CA ILE A 47 -21.83 -5.59 -1.27
C ILE A 47 -21.76 -4.63 -0.08
N SER A 48 -22.62 -4.81 0.92
CA SER A 48 -22.62 -3.96 2.11
C SER A 48 -21.29 -4.01 2.86
N TYR A 49 -20.73 -5.21 3.05
CA TYR A 49 -19.43 -5.40 3.70
C TYR A 49 -18.30 -4.67 2.97
N VAL A 50 -18.22 -4.82 1.64
CA VAL A 50 -17.11 -4.22 0.88
C VAL A 50 -17.21 -2.69 0.80
N LEU A 51 -18.42 -2.13 0.81
CA LEU A 51 -18.63 -0.68 0.89
C LEU A 51 -18.14 -0.13 2.23
N GLU A 52 -18.47 -0.80 3.35
CA GLU A 52 -17.99 -0.39 4.67
C GLU A 52 -16.46 -0.49 4.79
N ARG A 53 -15.87 -1.55 4.23
CA ARG A 53 -14.41 -1.73 4.15
C ARG A 53 -13.76 -0.58 3.36
N ASP A 54 -14.29 -0.25 2.19
CA ASP A 54 -13.74 0.82 1.35
C ASP A 54 -13.88 2.19 2.03
N PHE A 55 -15.01 2.46 2.69
CA PHE A 55 -15.20 3.67 3.49
C PHE A 55 -14.13 3.81 4.59
N ARG A 56 -13.89 2.73 5.35
CA ARG A 56 -12.83 2.73 6.38
C ARG A 56 -11.44 2.96 5.78
N ARG A 57 -11.15 2.35 4.64
CA ARG A 57 -9.87 2.52 3.93
C ARG A 57 -9.65 3.97 3.52
N ILE A 58 -10.65 4.59 2.89
CA ILE A 58 -10.59 6.00 2.46
C ILE A 58 -10.39 6.90 3.68
N LYS A 59 -11.20 6.73 4.73
CA LYS A 59 -11.10 7.52 5.97
C LYS A 59 -9.72 7.42 6.62
N GLN A 60 -9.10 6.24 6.61
CA GLN A 60 -7.74 6.07 7.12
C GLN A 60 -6.69 6.77 6.25
N ALA A 61 -6.82 6.69 4.93
CA ALA A 61 -5.94 7.38 4.00
C ALA A 61 -6.03 8.91 4.16
N GLU A 62 -7.25 9.45 4.25
CA GLU A 62 -7.49 10.87 4.53
C GLU A 62 -6.90 11.30 5.87
N LYS A 63 -7.03 10.47 6.91
CA LYS A 63 -6.41 10.73 8.22
C LYS A 63 -4.88 10.81 8.11
N ALA A 64 -4.26 9.92 7.33
CA ALA A 64 -2.82 9.94 7.10
C ALA A 64 -2.36 11.19 6.31
N GLU A 65 -3.25 11.80 5.53
CA GLU A 65 -2.93 13.00 4.76
C GLU A 65 -3.01 14.30 5.57
N THR A 66 -3.57 14.24 6.78
CA THR A 66 -3.70 15.42 7.66
C THR A 66 -2.35 16.08 7.95
N VAL A 67 -2.36 17.40 8.11
CA VAL A 67 -1.16 18.21 8.41
C VAL A 67 -0.49 17.73 9.70
N GLU A 68 -1.28 17.32 10.70
CA GLU A 68 -0.77 16.78 11.96
C GLU A 68 -0.07 15.43 11.77
N ALA A 69 -0.62 14.53 10.96
CA ALA A 69 0.03 13.26 10.65
C ALA A 69 1.36 13.47 9.91
N LYS A 70 1.38 14.37 8.91
CA LYS A 70 2.61 14.75 8.20
C LYS A 70 3.66 15.37 9.13
N ARG A 71 3.25 16.27 10.03
CA ARG A 71 4.15 16.87 11.03
C ARG A 71 4.75 15.82 11.96
N ARG A 72 3.94 14.89 12.48
CA ARG A 72 4.44 13.78 13.31
C ARG A 72 5.42 12.88 12.55
N MET A 73 5.19 12.60 11.28
CA MET A 73 6.13 11.82 10.47
C MET A 73 7.48 12.53 10.33
N VAL A 74 7.47 13.85 10.12
CA VAL A 74 8.71 14.66 10.07
C VAL A 74 9.44 14.67 11.41
N GLU A 75 8.72 14.81 12.53
CA GLU A 75 9.31 14.78 13.87
C GLU A 75 9.95 13.43 14.18
N VAL A 76 9.26 12.32 13.86
CA VAL A 76 9.80 10.97 14.03
C VAL A 76 11.03 10.75 13.15
N ALA A 77 10.99 11.17 11.89
CA ALA A 77 12.14 11.06 10.99
C ALA A 77 13.34 11.87 11.50
N ARG A 78 13.11 13.08 12.03
CA ARG A 78 14.16 13.90 12.65
C ARG A 78 14.74 13.23 13.89
N ALA A 79 13.91 12.67 14.77
CA ALA A 79 14.36 11.97 15.96
C ALA A 79 15.21 10.73 15.61
N ILE A 80 14.82 9.96 14.59
CA ILE A 80 15.60 8.84 14.09
C ILE A 80 16.94 9.31 13.51
N THR A 81 16.94 10.40 12.73
CA THR A 81 18.17 10.95 12.13
C THR A 81 19.13 11.45 13.20
N LEU A 82 18.63 12.13 14.24
CA LEU A 82 19.42 12.58 15.38
C LEU A 82 20.02 11.40 16.16
N ALA A 83 19.21 10.38 16.46
CA ALA A 83 19.68 9.18 17.14
C ALA A 83 20.74 8.43 16.30
N GLN A 84 20.59 8.39 14.98
CA GLN A 84 21.60 7.84 14.07
C GLN A 84 22.90 8.66 14.07
N GLN A 85 22.80 9.99 14.08
CA GLN A 85 23.97 10.87 14.18
C GLN A 85 24.70 10.71 15.52
N GLU A 86 23.97 10.67 16.63
CA GLU A 86 24.54 10.45 17.96
C GLU A 86 25.23 9.08 18.05
N PHE A 87 24.64 8.04 17.48
CA PHE A 87 25.25 6.72 17.37
C PHE A 87 26.53 6.74 16.53
N LEU A 88 26.51 7.38 15.36
CA LEU A 88 27.69 7.50 14.48
C LEU A 88 28.83 8.30 15.12
N VAL A 89 28.50 9.34 15.90
CA VAL A 89 29.48 10.12 16.67
C VAL A 89 30.06 9.31 17.82
N ALA A 90 29.23 8.52 18.51
CA ALA A 90 29.67 7.65 19.62
C ALA A 90 30.58 6.51 19.15
N GLU A 91 30.36 5.98 17.94
CA GLU A 91 31.23 4.94 17.34
C GLU A 91 32.49 5.49 16.64
N GLY A 92 32.74 6.80 16.73
CA GLY A 92 33.96 7.42 16.18
C GLY A 92 33.97 7.57 14.66
N GLY A 93 32.79 7.58 14.02
CA GLY A 93 32.65 7.89 12.60
C GLY A 93 33.17 9.29 12.27
N PRO A 94 33.76 9.51 11.07
CA PRO A 94 34.49 10.74 10.76
C PRO A 94 33.57 11.96 10.86
N SER A 95 33.94 12.91 11.71
CA SER A 95 33.35 14.24 11.78
C SER A 95 33.76 15.03 10.53
N SER A 96 32.99 14.90 9.45
CA SER A 96 33.15 15.80 8.30
C SER A 96 32.60 17.19 8.66
N VAL A 97 33.35 17.94 9.45
CA VAL A 97 33.28 19.40 9.49
C VAL A 97 34.05 19.88 8.26
N SER A 98 33.44 19.79 7.08
CA SER A 98 33.96 20.47 5.89
C SER A 98 33.58 21.93 6.00
N GLY A 99 34.59 22.78 6.19
CA GLY A 99 34.49 24.22 6.37
C GLY A 99 33.58 24.91 5.35
N GLY A 100 32.78 25.83 5.88
CA GLY A 100 32.11 26.85 5.08
C GLY A 100 33.11 27.86 4.54
N PHE A 101 32.83 28.32 3.32
CA PHE A 101 33.48 29.40 2.59
C PHE A 101 33.49 30.73 3.37
#